data_AF-A0A964EJS8-F1
#
_entry.id   AF-A0A964EJS8-F1
#
_cell.length_a   1.000
_cell.length_b   1.000
_cell.length_c   1.000
_cell.angle_alpha   90.00
_cell.angle_beta   90.00
_cell.angle_gamma   90.00
#
_symmetry.space_group_name_H-M   'P 1'
#
loop_
_entity.id
_entity.type
_entity.pdbx_description
1 polymer ?
#
loop_
_entity_poly.entity_id
_entity_poly.type
_entity_poly.pdbx_seq_one_letter_code
_entity_poly.pdbx_strand_id
1 'polypeptide(L)'
;MKKVIVMRGLPGSGKSTYAKKLLAENPNAWKRINRDELRAMFDGGHFSNGNEKFVKQVRDLLIIKALEDGKHVIVDDTNLAAGNATRILQLVQEFNKTHNDNVTVEVIEMDTPLEECIARDAKREKPVGAKVIGTMHRQFYTKNQRYAAQDPGLPRAVMCDLDGTLALLNGRSPYDSEGCEKDLLNEPVAHLLTTYRNLGHRVILVSGRKDTARQATERWLETHAIGCDLLLMRAADDNRKDSIVKSELFHLHIRDKFFIEFILDDRDQVVDMWRNELGLPCWQVYYGDF
;
A
#
# COMPACT_ATOMS: atom_id res chain seq x y z
N MET A 1 -12.27 -3.84 38.51
CA MET A 1 -11.12 -3.27 37.79
C MET A 1 -11.56 -2.97 36.37
N LYS A 2 -11.45 -1.71 35.92
CA LYS A 2 -11.84 -1.31 34.55
C LYS A 2 -10.86 -1.89 33.52
N LYS A 3 -11.36 -2.09 32.31
CA LYS A 3 -10.60 -2.67 31.20
C LYS A 3 -10.80 -1.86 29.93
N VAL A 4 -9.74 -1.72 29.15
CA VAL A 4 -9.78 -1.22 27.77
C VAL A 4 -9.35 -2.35 26.85
N ILE A 5 -10.26 -2.79 25.98
CA ILE A 5 -9.97 -3.76 24.93
C ILE A 5 -9.62 -3.00 23.65
N VAL A 6 -8.49 -3.33 23.03
CA VAL A 6 -8.08 -2.85 21.71
C VAL A 6 -8.12 -4.03 20.76
N MET A 7 -9.03 -4.03 19.80
CA MET A 7 -9.09 -5.08 18.80
C MET A 7 -8.10 -4.81 17.68
N ARG A 8 -7.43 -5.85 17.18
CA ARG A 8 -6.50 -5.77 16.06
C ARG A 8 -6.83 -6.83 15.03
N GLY A 9 -7.02 -6.41 13.78
CA GLY A 9 -7.50 -7.31 12.74
C GLY A 9 -7.82 -6.62 11.42
N LEU A 10 -7.75 -7.36 10.31
CA LEU A 10 -8.16 -6.89 8.99
C LEU A 10 -9.63 -6.44 8.94
N PRO A 11 -10.02 -5.51 8.06
CA PRO A 11 -11.43 -5.33 7.71
C PRO A 11 -12.08 -6.67 7.34
N GLY A 12 -13.29 -6.93 7.83
CA GLY A 12 -13.96 -8.24 7.66
C GLY A 12 -13.59 -9.31 8.71
N SER A 13 -12.61 -9.07 9.59
CA SER A 13 -12.18 -10.05 10.60
C SER A 13 -13.18 -10.29 11.75
N GLY A 14 -14.33 -9.59 11.79
CA GLY A 14 -15.36 -9.80 12.81
C GLY A 14 -15.25 -8.94 14.06
N LYS A 15 -14.34 -7.94 14.10
CA LYS A 15 -14.16 -7.03 15.25
C LYS A 15 -15.47 -6.40 15.74
N SER A 16 -16.21 -5.75 14.84
CA SER A 16 -17.45 -5.08 15.23
C SER A 16 -18.55 -6.05 15.66
N THR A 17 -18.54 -7.28 15.15
CA THR A 17 -19.45 -8.34 15.60
C THR A 17 -19.17 -8.70 17.05
N TYR A 18 -17.90 -8.94 17.39
CA TYR A 18 -17.47 -9.20 18.76
C TYR A 18 -17.81 -8.04 19.69
N ALA A 19 -17.50 -6.80 19.29
CA ALA A 19 -17.78 -5.62 20.11
C ALA A 19 -19.29 -5.44 20.38
N LYS A 20 -20.14 -5.59 19.35
CA LYS A 20 -21.60 -5.50 19.51
C LYS A 20 -22.13 -6.62 20.42
N LYS A 21 -21.62 -7.85 20.29
CA LYS A 21 -21.98 -8.97 21.17
C LYS A 21 -21.61 -8.67 22.63
N LEU A 22 -20.40 -8.19 22.89
CA LEU A 22 -19.94 -7.82 24.22
C LEU A 22 -20.84 -6.77 24.88
N LEU A 23 -21.25 -5.75 24.12
CA LEU A 23 -22.17 -4.71 24.59
C LEU A 23 -23.56 -5.27 24.92
N ALA A 24 -24.08 -6.18 24.08
CA ALA A 24 -25.40 -6.80 24.28
C ALA A 24 -25.42 -7.72 25.50
N GLU A 25 -24.35 -8.49 25.73
CA GLU A 25 -24.21 -9.38 26.88
C GLU A 25 -23.97 -8.62 28.19
N ASN A 26 -23.45 -7.38 28.12
CA ASN A 26 -23.10 -6.56 29.28
C ASN A 26 -23.68 -5.14 29.18
N PRO A 27 -25.02 -4.99 29.27
CA PRO A 27 -25.68 -3.70 29.11
C PRO A 27 -25.12 -2.63 30.06
N ASN A 28 -24.81 -1.45 29.51
CA ASN A 28 -24.29 -0.28 30.24
C ASN A 28 -22.96 -0.48 30.99
N ALA A 29 -22.29 -1.62 30.86
CA ALA A 29 -20.96 -1.86 31.43
C ALA A 29 -19.84 -1.42 30.48
N TRP A 30 -20.04 -1.61 29.17
CA TRP A 30 -19.05 -1.31 28.12
C TRP A 30 -19.48 -0.13 27.25
N LYS A 31 -18.49 0.66 26.79
CA LYS A 31 -18.64 1.66 25.73
C LYS A 31 -17.78 1.26 24.53
N ARG A 32 -18.42 1.12 23.37
CA ARG A 32 -17.75 0.89 22.09
C ARG A 32 -17.34 2.23 21.49
N ILE A 33 -16.08 2.37 21.10
CA ILE A 33 -15.53 3.56 20.45
C ILE A 33 -14.87 3.13 19.15
N ASN A 34 -15.34 3.70 18.03
CA ASN A 34 -14.95 3.30 16.69
C ASN A 34 -14.74 4.53 15.79
N ARG A 35 -13.60 4.61 15.11
CA ARG A 35 -13.29 5.76 14.25
C ARG A 35 -14.13 5.82 12.99
N ASP A 36 -14.57 4.70 12.43
CA ASP A 36 -15.44 4.72 11.25
C ASP A 36 -16.82 5.32 11.59
N GLU A 37 -17.36 5.00 12.78
CA GLU A 37 -18.60 5.59 13.29
C GLU A 37 -18.42 7.09 13.60
N LEU A 38 -17.27 7.48 14.16
CA LEU A 38 -16.95 8.89 14.38
C LEU A 38 -16.81 9.66 13.06
N ARG A 39 -16.17 9.08 12.04
CA ARG A 39 -16.11 9.70 10.70
C ARG A 39 -17.49 9.79 10.05
N ALA A 40 -18.33 8.77 10.23
CA ALA A 40 -19.72 8.80 9.76
C ALA A 40 -20.50 9.95 10.42
N MET A 41 -20.29 10.16 11.73
CA MET A 41 -20.92 11.22 12.50
C MET A 41 -20.45 12.62 12.09
N PHE A 42 -19.14 12.82 11.93
CA PHE A 42 -18.57 14.16 11.71
C PHE A 42 -18.61 14.60 10.25
N ASP A 43 -18.35 13.70 9.30
CA ASP A 43 -18.11 14.07 7.89
C ASP A 43 -18.73 13.08 6.90
N GLY A 44 -19.86 12.47 7.26
CA GLY A 44 -20.58 11.54 6.36
C GLY A 44 -19.80 10.27 6.00
N GLY A 45 -18.70 9.98 6.70
CA GLY A 45 -17.84 8.83 6.47
C GLY A 45 -16.64 9.13 5.55
N HIS A 46 -16.41 10.38 5.18
CA HIS A 46 -15.27 10.76 4.35
C HIS A 46 -13.96 10.77 5.15
N PHE A 47 -12.94 10.14 4.58
CA PHE A 47 -11.57 10.18 5.12
C PHE A 47 -10.81 11.38 4.56
N SER A 48 -10.20 12.18 5.44
CA SER A 48 -9.24 13.22 5.07
C SER A 48 -8.18 13.38 6.16
N ASN A 49 -6.98 13.86 5.80
CA ASN A 49 -5.88 14.02 6.75
C ASN A 49 -6.22 15.01 7.89
N GLY A 50 -6.91 16.11 7.57
CA GLY A 50 -7.36 17.09 8.56
C GLY A 50 -8.39 16.49 9.52
N ASN A 51 -9.36 15.74 8.99
CA ASN A 51 -10.39 15.09 9.80
C ASN A 51 -9.81 13.99 10.71
N GLU A 52 -8.88 13.20 10.21
CA GLU A 52 -8.33 12.07 10.98
C GLU A 52 -7.64 12.51 12.28
N LYS A 53 -7.04 13.72 12.31
CA LYS A 53 -6.49 14.29 13.55
C LYS A 53 -7.60 14.57 14.57
N PHE A 54 -8.69 15.20 14.13
CA PHE A 54 -9.85 15.51 14.98
C PHE A 54 -10.51 14.23 15.51
N VAL A 55 -10.79 13.26 14.64
CA VAL A 55 -11.38 11.96 15.00
C VAL A 55 -10.56 11.24 16.09
N LYS A 56 -9.22 11.27 15.99
CA LYS A 56 -8.35 10.67 17.01
C LYS A 56 -8.43 11.39 18.35
N GLN A 57 -8.48 12.73 18.36
CA GLN A 57 -8.64 13.51 19.58
C GLN A 57 -9.98 13.22 20.26
N VAL A 58 -11.07 13.18 19.50
CA VAL A 58 -12.40 12.86 20.05
C VAL A 58 -12.44 11.43 20.58
N ARG A 59 -11.85 10.46 19.89
CA ARG A 59 -11.71 9.10 20.40
C ARG A 59 -11.04 9.08 21.77
N ASP A 60 -9.92 9.79 21.94
CA ASP A 60 -9.20 9.83 23.22
C ASP A 60 -10.07 10.44 24.34
N LEU A 61 -10.79 11.52 24.05
CA LEU A 61 -11.73 12.14 25.00
C LEU A 61 -12.84 11.16 25.42
N LEU A 62 -13.42 10.42 24.46
CA LEU A 62 -14.47 9.44 24.74
C LEU A 62 -13.96 8.27 25.59
N ILE A 63 -12.72 7.82 25.36
CA ILE A 63 -12.08 6.77 26.18
C ILE A 63 -11.99 7.25 27.63
N ILE A 64 -11.40 8.44 27.86
CA ILE A 64 -11.25 9.00 29.20
C ILE A 64 -12.60 9.16 29.89
N LYS A 65 -13.57 9.80 29.21
CA LYS A 65 -14.89 10.04 29.78
C LYS A 65 -15.60 8.74 30.19
N ALA A 66 -15.51 7.70 29.36
CA ALA A 66 -16.07 6.40 29.69
C ALA A 66 -15.41 5.79 30.95
N LEU A 67 -14.09 5.91 31.09
CA LEU A 67 -13.36 5.43 32.27
C LEU A 67 -13.71 6.23 33.52
N GLU A 68 -13.86 7.55 33.44
CA GLU A 68 -14.32 8.41 34.54
C GLU A 68 -15.70 7.98 35.04
N ASP A 69 -16.61 7.64 34.13
CA ASP A 69 -17.96 7.16 34.44
C ASP A 69 -18.00 5.68 34.89
N GLY A 70 -16.84 5.11 35.24
CA GLY A 70 -16.73 3.74 35.75
C GLY A 70 -16.93 2.64 34.72
N LYS A 71 -16.90 2.96 33.42
CA LYS A 71 -17.18 2.00 32.33
C LYS A 71 -15.94 1.30 31.83
N HIS A 72 -16.14 0.12 31.24
CA HIS A 72 -15.15 -0.54 30.40
C HIS A 72 -15.20 0.05 28.98
N VAL A 73 -14.11 -0.05 28.24
CA VAL A 73 -14.01 0.49 26.88
C VAL A 73 -13.57 -0.59 25.91
N ILE A 74 -14.19 -0.65 24.74
CA ILE A 74 -13.73 -1.46 23.61
C ILE A 74 -13.52 -0.57 22.39
N VAL A 75 -12.31 -0.65 21.82
CA VAL A 75 -11.89 0.05 20.60
C VAL A 75 -11.78 -0.99 19.49
N ASP A 76 -12.75 -1.02 18.58
CA ASP A 76 -12.86 -2.03 17.52
C ASP A 76 -12.39 -1.54 16.13
N ASP A 77 -11.50 -0.55 16.10
CA ASP A 77 -10.74 -0.14 14.91
C ASP A 77 -9.87 -1.30 14.36
N THR A 78 -9.29 -1.15 13.16
CA THR A 78 -8.35 -2.17 12.61
C THR A 78 -7.06 -2.33 13.43
N ASN A 79 -6.54 -1.24 14.01
CA ASN A 79 -5.34 -1.17 14.87
C ASN A 79 -4.13 -2.01 14.42
N LEU A 80 -3.95 -2.21 13.11
CA LEU A 80 -2.88 -3.06 12.58
C LEU A 80 -1.49 -2.48 12.82
N ALA A 81 -1.37 -1.14 12.74
CA ALA A 81 -0.16 -0.40 13.09
C ALA A 81 -0.05 -0.19 14.61
N ALA A 82 1.15 -0.40 15.16
CA ALA A 82 1.41 -0.33 16.60
C ALA A 82 1.07 1.03 17.23
N GLY A 83 1.21 2.13 16.48
CA GLY A 83 1.05 3.50 17.01
C GLY A 83 -0.30 3.77 17.69
N ASN A 84 -1.39 3.20 17.19
CA ASN A 84 -2.71 3.40 17.80
C ASN A 84 -2.86 2.69 19.15
N ALA A 85 -2.41 1.43 19.23
CA ALA A 85 -2.42 0.68 20.47
C ALA A 85 -1.49 1.31 21.51
N THR A 86 -0.30 1.77 21.09
CA THR A 86 0.65 2.50 21.95
C THR A 86 0.04 3.78 22.51
N ARG A 87 -0.66 4.58 21.69
CA ARG A 87 -1.33 5.80 22.16
C ARG A 87 -2.41 5.51 23.20
N ILE A 88 -3.22 4.47 23.00
CA ILE A 88 -4.25 4.05 23.96
C ILE A 88 -3.62 3.57 25.27
N LEU A 89 -2.51 2.82 25.18
CA LEU A 89 -1.76 2.39 26.36
C LEU A 89 -1.24 3.60 27.17
N GLN A 90 -0.65 4.58 26.50
CA GLN A 90 -0.19 5.82 27.14
C GLN A 90 -1.35 6.58 27.80
N LEU A 91 -2.47 6.72 27.08
CA LEU A 91 -3.67 7.39 27.59
C LEU A 91 -4.19 6.73 28.88
N VAL A 92 -4.20 5.40 28.93
CA VAL A 92 -4.64 4.64 30.11
C VAL A 92 -3.64 4.76 31.26
N GLN A 93 -2.33 4.76 30.98
CA GLN A 93 -1.29 5.00 31.99
C GLN A 93 -1.41 6.39 32.61
N GLU A 94 -1.62 7.42 31.79
CA GLU A 94 -1.89 8.79 32.24
C GLU A 94 -3.16 8.87 33.09
N PHE A 95 -4.25 8.22 32.65
CA PHE A 95 -5.50 8.16 33.39
C PHE A 95 -5.31 7.54 34.79
N ASN A 96 -4.63 6.38 34.86
CA ASN A 96 -4.36 5.67 36.12
C ASN A 96 -3.58 6.54 37.10
N LYS A 97 -2.56 7.26 36.61
CA LYS A 97 -1.76 8.18 37.44
C LYS A 97 -2.59 9.34 37.99
N THR A 98 -3.42 9.96 37.15
CA THR A 98 -4.22 11.14 37.53
C THR A 98 -5.37 10.78 38.47
N HIS A 99 -6.00 9.62 38.29
CA HIS A 99 -7.19 9.21 39.04
C HIS A 99 -6.91 8.21 40.16
N ASN A 100 -5.63 7.85 40.38
CA ASN A 100 -5.22 6.79 41.30
C ASN A 100 -6.01 5.48 41.08
N ASP A 101 -6.10 5.08 39.81
CA ASP A 101 -6.87 3.92 39.36
C ASP A 101 -5.94 2.86 38.73
N ASN A 102 -6.48 1.67 38.48
CA ASN A 102 -5.74 0.52 37.95
C ASN A 102 -6.47 -0.07 36.73
N VAL A 103 -6.66 0.72 35.69
CA VAL A 103 -7.26 0.27 34.42
C VAL A 103 -6.22 -0.52 33.61
N THR A 104 -6.61 -1.68 33.08
CA THR A 104 -5.74 -2.53 32.24
C THR A 104 -6.08 -2.42 30.76
N VAL A 105 -5.08 -2.52 29.89
CA VAL A 105 -5.26 -2.59 28.43
C VAL A 105 -5.01 -4.00 27.94
N GLU A 106 -5.94 -4.54 27.16
CA GLU A 106 -5.89 -5.87 26.56
C GLU A 106 -5.98 -5.75 25.03
N VAL A 107 -5.07 -6.39 24.30
CA VAL A 107 -5.10 -6.42 22.83
C VAL A 107 -5.67 -7.78 22.40
N ILE A 108 -6.77 -7.76 21.64
CA ILE A 108 -7.38 -8.96 21.06
C ILE A 108 -7.01 -9.03 19.58
N GLU A 109 -6.18 -10.00 19.22
CA GLU A 109 -5.83 -10.31 17.84
C GLU A 109 -6.95 -11.11 17.16
N MET A 110 -7.30 -10.74 15.94
CA MET A 110 -8.31 -11.41 15.14
C MET A 110 -7.64 -12.20 14.01
N ASP A 111 -7.52 -13.52 14.19
CA ASP A 111 -6.79 -14.40 13.26
C ASP A 111 -7.68 -14.96 12.12
N THR A 112 -8.62 -14.15 11.61
CA THR A 112 -9.47 -14.57 10.48
C THR A 112 -8.64 -14.60 9.18
N PRO A 113 -8.69 -15.70 8.39
CA PRO A 113 -7.99 -15.79 7.11
C PRO A 113 -8.28 -14.63 6.15
N LEU A 114 -7.32 -14.28 5.28
CA LEU A 114 -7.43 -13.18 4.33
C LEU A 114 -8.64 -13.35 3.39
N GLU A 115 -8.81 -14.54 2.82
CA GLU A 115 -9.86 -14.86 1.87
C GLU A 115 -11.24 -14.70 2.51
N GLU A 116 -11.36 -15.12 3.77
CA GLU A 116 -12.59 -14.95 4.53
C GLU A 116 -12.86 -13.48 4.87
N CYS A 117 -11.82 -12.70 5.23
CA CYS A 117 -11.93 -11.26 5.42
C CYS A 117 -12.44 -10.56 4.15
N ILE A 118 -11.89 -10.90 2.97
CA ILE A 118 -12.30 -10.36 1.68
C ILE A 118 -13.75 -10.75 1.35
N ALA A 119 -14.11 -12.02 1.52
CA ALA A 119 -15.45 -12.52 1.23
C ALA A 119 -16.52 -11.89 2.14
N ARG A 120 -16.19 -11.62 3.41
CA ARG A 120 -17.07 -10.90 4.34
C ARG A 120 -17.15 -9.42 4.00
N ASP A 121 -16.04 -8.78 3.64
CA ASP A 121 -16.00 -7.37 3.29
C ASP A 121 -16.83 -7.06 2.04
N ALA A 122 -16.79 -7.93 1.03
CA ALA A 122 -17.57 -7.82 -0.20
C ALA A 122 -19.10 -7.79 0.04
N LYS A 123 -19.58 -8.30 1.18
CA LYS A 123 -21.01 -8.33 1.55
C LYS A 123 -21.43 -7.14 2.42
N ARG A 124 -20.51 -6.24 2.77
CA ARG A 124 -20.81 -5.07 3.61
C ARG A 124 -21.49 -3.98 2.78
N GLU A 125 -22.32 -3.17 3.44
CA GLU A 125 -22.93 -1.98 2.83
C GLU A 125 -21.88 -0.99 2.30
N LYS A 126 -20.75 -0.85 3.03
CA LYS A 126 -19.59 -0.06 2.64
C LYS A 126 -18.32 -0.93 2.67
N PRO A 127 -18.01 -1.64 1.57
CA PRO A 127 -16.80 -2.46 1.47
C PRO A 127 -15.54 -1.59 1.51
N VAL A 128 -14.48 -2.10 2.11
CA VAL A 128 -13.14 -1.51 2.04
C VAL A 128 -12.44 -1.90 0.73
N GLY A 129 -12.74 -3.09 0.21
CA GLY A 129 -12.26 -3.59 -1.07
C GLY A 129 -11.10 -4.58 -0.95
N ALA A 130 -11.13 -5.62 -1.78
CA ALA A 130 -10.17 -6.73 -1.74
C ALA A 130 -8.71 -6.29 -1.86
N LYS A 131 -8.42 -5.32 -2.74
CA LYS A 131 -7.06 -4.79 -2.94
C LYS A 131 -6.51 -4.16 -1.66
N VAL A 132 -7.32 -3.33 -1.00
CA VAL A 132 -6.93 -2.62 0.24
C VAL A 132 -6.69 -3.62 1.36
N ILE A 133 -7.57 -4.60 1.53
CA ILE A 133 -7.42 -5.67 2.54
C ILE A 133 -6.17 -6.51 2.26
N GLY A 134 -5.92 -6.87 1.00
CA GLY A 134 -4.71 -7.58 0.60
C GLY A 134 -3.43 -6.80 0.91
N THR A 135 -3.41 -5.49 0.65
CA THR A 135 -2.29 -4.62 1.03
C THR A 135 -2.09 -4.56 2.54
N MET A 136 -3.16 -4.39 3.33
CA MET A 136 -3.08 -4.43 4.79
C MET A 136 -2.57 -5.78 5.30
N HIS A 137 -3.02 -6.90 4.72
CA HIS A 137 -2.56 -8.22 5.10
C HIS A 137 -1.07 -8.38 4.85
N ARG A 138 -0.58 -7.97 3.67
CA ARG A 138 0.85 -8.04 3.35
C ARG A 138 1.70 -7.16 4.26
N GLN A 139 1.22 -5.95 4.54
CA GLN A 139 1.95 -5.00 5.37
C GLN A 139 2.11 -5.48 6.81
N PHE A 140 1.11 -6.18 7.37
CA PHE A 140 1.04 -6.45 8.81
C PHE A 140 1.08 -7.93 9.20
N TYR A 141 0.81 -8.87 8.30
CA TYR A 141 0.69 -10.31 8.61
C TYR A 141 1.69 -11.21 7.88
N THR A 142 2.15 -10.87 6.68
CA THR A 142 3.22 -11.67 6.04
C THR A 142 4.57 -11.39 6.72
N LYS A 143 5.08 -12.41 7.44
CA LYS A 143 6.38 -12.39 8.11
C LYS A 143 7.56 -12.51 7.13
N ASN A 144 8.57 -11.67 7.35
CA ASN A 144 10.01 -11.76 7.05
C ASN A 144 10.57 -11.89 5.62
N GLN A 145 9.83 -12.35 4.61
CA GLN A 145 10.33 -12.30 3.22
C GLN A 145 9.80 -11.05 2.52
N ARG A 146 10.64 -10.00 2.48
CA ARG A 146 10.31 -8.74 1.77
C ARG A 146 10.18 -8.95 0.26
N TYR A 147 10.90 -9.93 -0.29
CA TYR A 147 10.90 -10.23 -1.71
C TYR A 147 10.56 -11.70 -1.98
N ALA A 148 9.89 -11.94 -3.11
CA ALA A 148 9.59 -13.24 -3.64
C ALA A 148 10.90 -13.99 -3.97
N ALA A 149 10.89 -15.32 -3.80
CA ALA A 149 11.98 -16.16 -4.24
C ALA A 149 12.10 -16.11 -5.76
N GLN A 150 13.34 -15.97 -6.26
CA GLN A 150 13.69 -15.99 -7.66
C GLN A 150 14.72 -17.10 -7.90
N ASP A 151 14.76 -17.65 -9.12
CA ASP A 151 15.77 -18.65 -9.49
C ASP A 151 17.14 -17.96 -9.72
N PRO A 152 18.15 -18.24 -8.88
CA PRO A 152 19.48 -17.62 -9.01
C PRO A 152 20.26 -18.11 -10.24
N GLY A 153 19.79 -19.15 -10.93
CA GLY A 153 20.40 -19.64 -12.18
C GLY A 153 20.04 -18.82 -13.41
N LEU A 154 19.04 -17.93 -13.33
CA LEU A 154 18.60 -17.11 -14.45
C LEU A 154 19.54 -15.91 -14.69
N PRO A 155 19.65 -15.42 -15.95
CA PRO A 155 20.39 -14.19 -16.24
C PRO A 155 19.88 -13.02 -15.40
N ARG A 156 20.81 -12.31 -14.72
CA ARG A 156 20.46 -11.14 -13.91
C ARG A 156 20.07 -9.97 -14.80
N ALA A 157 19.01 -9.27 -14.41
CA ALA A 157 18.50 -8.12 -15.11
C ALA A 157 18.11 -6.99 -14.16
N VAL A 158 18.22 -5.76 -14.64
CA VAL A 158 17.59 -4.59 -14.05
C VAL A 158 16.42 -4.17 -14.95
N MET A 159 15.32 -3.78 -14.33
CA MET A 159 14.15 -3.27 -15.05
C MET A 159 14.02 -1.77 -14.85
N CYS A 160 13.58 -1.07 -15.89
CA CYS A 160 13.37 0.37 -15.83
C CYS A 160 12.13 0.78 -16.60
N ASP A 161 11.30 1.62 -15.98
CA ASP A 161 10.27 2.35 -16.66
C ASP A 161 10.84 3.49 -17.53
N LEU A 162 10.02 4.00 -18.46
CA LEU A 162 10.34 5.16 -19.28
C LEU A 162 9.79 6.45 -18.71
N ASP A 163 8.47 6.66 -18.76
CA ASP A 163 7.85 7.98 -18.57
C ASP A 163 7.86 8.38 -17.10
N GLY A 164 8.62 9.42 -16.76
CA GLY A 164 8.81 9.89 -15.38
C GLY A 164 9.96 9.17 -14.67
N THR A 165 10.46 8.08 -15.25
CA THR A 165 11.61 7.32 -14.74
C THR A 165 12.89 7.62 -15.53
N LEU A 166 13.09 7.00 -16.70
CA LEU A 166 14.25 7.24 -17.56
C LEU A 166 14.09 8.50 -18.43
N ALA A 167 12.86 8.78 -18.86
CA ALA A 167 12.49 9.89 -19.73
C ALA A 167 11.66 10.91 -18.94
N LEU A 168 12.19 12.13 -18.81
CA LEU A 168 11.51 13.25 -18.17
C LEU A 168 10.64 13.97 -19.20
N LEU A 169 9.33 14.00 -18.96
CA LEU A 169 8.35 14.57 -19.88
C LEU A 169 8.57 16.07 -20.01
N ASN A 170 9.06 16.51 -21.17
CA ASN A 170 9.48 17.89 -21.41
C ASN A 170 8.29 18.77 -21.89
N GLY A 171 7.25 18.87 -21.05
CA GLY A 171 5.98 19.50 -21.42
C GLY A 171 5.09 18.62 -22.31
N ARG A 172 5.48 17.35 -22.55
CA ARG A 172 4.68 16.34 -23.24
C ARG A 172 3.55 15.85 -22.32
N SER A 173 2.37 15.62 -22.89
CA SER A 173 1.29 14.92 -22.20
C SER A 173 1.66 13.45 -21.98
N PRO A 174 1.46 12.86 -20.78
CA PRO A 174 1.69 11.43 -20.55
C PRO A 174 0.89 10.50 -21.48
N TYR A 175 -0.23 10.99 -22.05
CA TYR A 175 -1.06 10.24 -22.98
C TYR A 175 -0.60 10.33 -24.45
N ASP A 176 0.29 11.27 -24.77
CA ASP A 176 0.90 11.40 -26.09
C ASP A 176 2.17 10.55 -26.13
N SER A 177 2.07 9.30 -26.59
CA SER A 177 3.23 8.41 -26.68
C SER A 177 4.17 8.75 -27.85
N GLU A 178 3.68 9.38 -28.92
CA GLU A 178 4.47 9.61 -30.14
C GLU A 178 5.41 10.81 -30.04
N GLY A 179 5.06 11.81 -29.20
CA GLY A 179 5.90 12.98 -28.95
C GLY A 179 7.17 12.73 -28.12
N CYS A 180 7.48 11.47 -27.75
CA CYS A 180 8.50 11.14 -26.76
C CYS A 180 9.94 11.46 -27.15
N GLU A 181 10.23 11.68 -28.44
CA GLU A 181 11.58 12.03 -28.92
C GLU A 181 12.11 13.35 -28.33
N LYS A 182 11.21 14.19 -27.81
CA LYS A 182 11.56 15.49 -27.21
C LYS A 182 11.74 15.43 -25.68
N ASP A 183 11.51 14.26 -25.08
CA ASP A 183 11.68 14.07 -23.64
C ASP A 183 13.16 14.24 -23.26
N LEU A 184 13.41 14.75 -22.06
CA LEU A 184 14.76 14.90 -21.53
C LEU A 184 15.21 13.59 -20.89
N LEU A 185 16.52 13.34 -20.88
CA LEU A 185 17.09 12.19 -20.20
C LEU A 185 17.18 12.41 -18.69
N ASN A 186 16.72 11.44 -17.89
CA ASN A 186 17.04 11.38 -16.47
C ASN A 186 18.45 10.82 -16.28
N GLU A 187 19.47 11.69 -16.31
CA GLU A 187 20.88 11.28 -16.29
C GLU A 187 21.27 10.34 -15.14
N PRO A 188 20.87 10.57 -13.86
CA PRO A 188 21.14 9.63 -12.78
C PRO A 188 20.62 8.21 -13.05
N VAL A 189 19.42 8.08 -13.62
CA VAL A 189 18.83 6.79 -13.97
C VAL A 189 19.59 6.16 -15.14
N ALA A 190 19.91 6.94 -16.17
CA ALA A 190 20.69 6.47 -17.31
C ALA A 190 22.09 5.95 -16.90
N HIS A 191 22.80 6.69 -16.03
CA HIS A 191 24.08 6.27 -15.49
C HIS A 191 23.99 4.95 -14.71
N LEU A 192 22.92 4.75 -13.95
CA LEU A 192 22.69 3.52 -13.21
C LEU A 192 22.47 2.33 -14.17
N LEU A 193 21.66 2.48 -15.21
CA LEU A 193 21.44 1.43 -16.22
C LEU A 193 22.74 1.06 -16.94
N THR A 194 23.52 2.06 -17.37
CA THR A 194 24.82 1.85 -18.00
C THR A 194 25.79 1.13 -17.06
N THR A 195 25.79 1.47 -15.77
CA THR A 195 26.62 0.79 -14.76
C THR A 195 26.27 -0.68 -14.66
N TYR A 196 24.99 -1.03 -14.52
CA TYR A 196 24.56 -2.43 -14.40
C TYR A 196 24.78 -3.23 -15.69
N ARG A 197 24.61 -2.60 -16.85
CA ARG A 197 24.96 -3.19 -18.15
C ARG A 197 26.45 -3.53 -18.22
N ASN A 198 27.33 -2.63 -17.78
CA ASN A 198 28.78 -2.86 -17.74
C ASN A 198 29.17 -3.96 -16.75
N LEU A 199 28.38 -4.19 -15.70
CA LEU A 199 28.51 -5.32 -14.79
C LEU A 199 27.93 -6.64 -15.35
N GLY A 200 27.45 -6.64 -16.60
CA GLY A 200 26.93 -7.82 -17.28
C GLY A 200 25.45 -8.12 -17.03
N HIS A 201 24.70 -7.20 -16.41
CA HIS A 201 23.25 -7.35 -16.26
C HIS A 201 22.54 -7.00 -17.56
N ARG A 202 21.40 -7.66 -17.80
CA ARG A 202 20.48 -7.27 -18.87
C ARG A 202 19.70 -6.03 -18.46
N VAL A 203 19.50 -5.11 -19.39
CA VAL A 203 18.65 -3.92 -19.17
C VAL A 203 17.33 -4.13 -19.88
N ILE A 204 16.25 -4.25 -19.10
CA ILE A 204 14.89 -4.44 -19.62
C ILE A 204 14.09 -3.17 -19.40
N LEU A 205 13.59 -2.59 -20.48
CA LEU A 205 12.72 -1.42 -20.44
C LEU A 205 11.26 -1.86 -20.52
N VAL A 206 10.42 -1.38 -19.61
CA VAL A 206 8.99 -1.69 -19.57
C VAL A 206 8.18 -0.41 -19.50
N SER A 207 7.45 -0.10 -20.56
CA SER A 207 6.77 1.19 -20.71
C SER A 207 5.25 1.07 -20.79
N GLY A 208 4.58 2.06 -20.21
CA GLY A 208 3.16 2.30 -20.43
C GLY A 208 2.82 2.94 -21.79
N ARG A 209 3.83 3.39 -22.56
CA ARG A 209 3.63 3.89 -23.93
C ARG A 209 3.05 2.80 -24.82
N LYS A 210 2.13 3.18 -25.71
CA LYS A 210 1.62 2.27 -26.74
C LYS A 210 2.73 1.88 -27.70
N ASP A 211 2.70 0.64 -28.17
CA ASP A 211 3.65 0.09 -29.14
C ASP A 211 3.62 0.80 -30.50
N THR A 212 2.56 1.56 -30.80
CA THR A 212 2.53 2.52 -31.92
C THR A 212 3.69 3.53 -31.85
N ALA A 213 4.17 3.87 -30.65
CA ALA A 213 5.29 4.77 -30.42
C ALA A 213 6.65 4.05 -30.30
N ARG A 214 6.74 2.75 -30.65
CA ARG A 214 7.97 1.96 -30.53
C ARG A 214 9.14 2.59 -31.28
N GLN A 215 8.96 2.94 -32.55
CA GLN A 215 10.04 3.51 -33.36
C GLN A 215 10.53 4.86 -32.80
N ALA A 216 9.61 5.70 -32.32
CA ALA A 216 9.96 6.98 -31.69
C ALA A 216 10.74 6.77 -30.38
N THR A 217 10.34 5.77 -29.60
CA THR A 217 11.04 5.39 -28.37
C THR A 217 12.43 4.84 -28.65
N GLU A 218 12.59 3.98 -29.66
CA GLU A 218 13.89 3.42 -30.07
C GLU A 218 14.84 4.52 -30.55
N ARG A 219 14.37 5.46 -31.38
CA ARG A 219 15.17 6.63 -31.79
C ARG A 219 15.60 7.49 -30.60
N TRP A 220 14.72 7.68 -29.62
CA TRP A 220 15.05 8.43 -28.41
C TRP A 220 16.12 7.72 -27.59
N LEU A 221 16.05 6.39 -27.45
CA LEU A 221 17.05 5.59 -26.76
C LEU A 221 18.41 5.64 -27.48
N GLU A 222 18.42 5.53 -28.82
CA GLU A 222 19.62 5.64 -29.65
C GLU A 222 20.28 7.02 -29.50
N THR A 223 19.49 8.10 -29.57
CA THR A 223 19.95 9.49 -29.41
C THR A 223 20.69 9.70 -28.09
N HIS A 224 20.22 9.05 -27.03
CA HIS A 224 20.79 9.13 -25.69
C HIS A 224 21.78 8.00 -25.38
N ALA A 225 22.15 7.18 -26.37
CA ALA A 225 23.04 6.03 -26.24
C ALA A 225 22.64 5.03 -25.13
N ILE A 226 21.34 4.83 -24.92
CA ILE A 226 20.82 3.89 -23.93
C ILE A 226 20.72 2.49 -24.53
N GLY A 227 21.64 1.61 -24.11
CA GLY A 227 21.60 0.19 -24.48
C GLY A 227 20.58 -0.59 -23.66
N CYS A 228 19.56 -1.15 -24.32
CA CYS A 228 18.62 -2.10 -23.71
C CYS A 228 18.63 -3.45 -24.45
N ASP A 229 18.30 -4.52 -23.73
CA ASP A 229 18.21 -5.89 -24.25
C ASP A 229 16.76 -6.26 -24.63
N LEU A 230 15.79 -5.60 -24.00
CA LEU A 230 14.37 -5.82 -24.24
C LEU A 230 13.58 -4.54 -24.01
N LEU A 231 12.70 -4.18 -24.94
CA LEU A 231 11.75 -3.07 -24.83
C LEU A 231 10.32 -3.61 -24.91
N LEU A 232 9.68 -3.72 -23.74
CA LEU A 232 8.29 -4.13 -23.59
C LEU A 232 7.39 -2.89 -23.53
N MET A 233 6.32 -2.91 -24.31
CA MET A 233 5.41 -1.78 -24.46
C MET A 233 3.97 -2.27 -24.41
N ARG A 234 3.06 -1.36 -24.09
CA ARG A 234 1.61 -1.61 -24.07
C ARG A 234 1.08 -1.80 -25.49
N ALA A 235 0.17 -2.75 -25.69
CA ALA A 235 -0.51 -2.91 -26.99
C ALA A 235 -1.36 -1.68 -27.35
N ALA A 236 -1.41 -1.33 -28.64
CA ALA A 236 -2.09 -0.13 -29.15
C ALA A 236 -3.55 0.05 -28.67
N ASP A 237 -4.29 -1.03 -28.53
CA ASP A 237 -5.71 -1.07 -28.16
C ASP A 237 -5.95 -1.22 -26.65
N ASP A 238 -4.89 -1.41 -25.85
CA ASP A 238 -5.01 -1.67 -24.42
C ASP A 238 -5.05 -0.38 -23.58
N ASN A 239 -6.25 -0.06 -23.08
CA ASN A 239 -6.48 1.11 -22.22
C ASN A 239 -6.61 0.75 -20.72
N ARG A 240 -6.19 -0.45 -20.30
CA ARG A 240 -6.17 -0.86 -18.88
C ARG A 240 -5.15 -0.04 -18.09
N LYS A 241 -5.25 -0.09 -16.76
CA LYS A 241 -4.29 0.60 -15.86
C LYS A 241 -2.86 0.11 -16.09
N ASP A 242 -1.90 1.02 -15.90
CA ASP A 242 -0.48 0.74 -16.15
C ASP A 242 0.08 -0.42 -15.33
N SER A 243 -0.32 -0.51 -14.06
CA SER A 243 0.05 -1.63 -13.20
C SER A 243 -0.45 -2.99 -13.70
N ILE A 244 -1.64 -3.04 -14.34
CA ILE A 244 -2.19 -4.27 -14.90
C ILE A 244 -1.36 -4.69 -16.12
N VAL A 245 -1.09 -3.75 -17.03
CA VAL A 245 -0.33 -4.03 -18.25
C VAL A 245 1.11 -4.44 -17.94
N LYS A 246 1.79 -3.71 -17.06
CA LYS A 246 3.17 -4.04 -16.66
C LYS A 246 3.28 -5.38 -15.92
N SER A 247 2.30 -5.72 -15.08
CA SER A 247 2.24 -7.04 -14.43
C SER A 247 2.07 -8.17 -15.44
N GLU A 248 1.19 -7.99 -16.43
CA GLU A 248 0.98 -8.95 -17.52
C GLU A 248 2.26 -9.13 -18.36
N LEU A 249 2.90 -8.03 -18.77
CA LEU A 249 4.17 -8.05 -19.50
C LEU A 249 5.27 -8.77 -18.72
N PHE A 250 5.35 -8.55 -17.40
CA PHE A 250 6.29 -9.26 -16.53
C PHE A 250 6.05 -10.76 -16.53
N HIS A 251 4.80 -11.20 -16.37
CA HIS A 251 4.46 -12.63 -16.37
C HIS A 251 4.75 -13.31 -17.71
N LEU A 252 4.45 -12.65 -18.83
CA LEU A 252 4.63 -13.23 -20.16
C LEU A 252 6.09 -13.27 -20.62
N HIS A 253 6.88 -12.25 -20.25
CA HIS A 253 8.19 -12.03 -20.86
C HIS A 253 9.36 -12.08 -19.89
N ILE A 254 9.14 -12.04 -18.57
CA ILE A 254 10.22 -11.82 -17.60
C ILE A 254 10.31 -12.92 -16.53
N ARG A 255 9.20 -13.25 -15.86
CA ARG A 255 9.16 -14.02 -14.59
C ARG A 255 10.07 -15.25 -14.53
N ASP A 256 10.09 -16.05 -15.59
CA ASP A 256 10.82 -17.34 -15.63
C ASP A 256 12.05 -17.29 -16.55
N LYS A 257 12.47 -16.08 -16.96
CA LYS A 257 13.58 -15.86 -17.90
C LYS A 257 14.71 -15.04 -17.31
N PHE A 258 14.45 -14.28 -16.25
CA PHE A 258 15.44 -13.40 -15.64
C PHE A 258 15.36 -13.42 -14.12
N PHE A 259 16.51 -13.23 -13.49
CA PHE A 259 16.60 -12.84 -12.09
C PHE A 259 16.58 -11.32 -12.00
N ILE A 260 15.57 -10.72 -11.37
CA ILE A 260 15.43 -9.27 -11.27
C ILE A 260 16.14 -8.74 -10.04
N GLU A 261 17.19 -7.94 -10.27
CA GLU A 261 17.99 -7.31 -9.22
C GLU A 261 17.21 -6.19 -8.52
N PHE A 262 16.63 -5.29 -9.31
CA PHE A 262 15.69 -4.25 -8.90
C PHE A 262 14.98 -3.65 -10.11
N ILE A 263 13.93 -2.90 -9.82
CA ILE A 263 13.08 -2.20 -10.76
C ILE A 263 13.12 -0.70 -10.45
N LEU A 264 13.33 0.13 -11.46
CA LEU A 264 13.18 1.58 -11.37
C LEU A 264 11.83 1.95 -11.96
N ASP A 265 10.99 2.62 -11.18
CA ASP A 265 9.67 3.10 -11.60
C ASP A 265 9.36 4.39 -10.81
N ASP A 266 8.47 5.25 -11.28
CA ASP A 266 8.15 6.52 -10.63
C ASP A 266 6.75 6.50 -10.01
N ARG A 267 5.80 5.81 -10.63
CA ARG A 267 4.37 5.92 -10.34
C ARG A 267 3.89 5.03 -9.20
N ASP A 268 3.23 5.60 -8.20
CA ASP A 268 2.83 4.95 -6.94
C ASP A 268 2.08 3.63 -7.18
N GLN A 269 1.07 3.64 -8.05
CA GLN A 269 0.25 2.45 -8.32
C GLN A 269 1.02 1.30 -8.99
N VAL A 270 2.12 1.60 -9.68
CA VAL A 270 2.96 0.62 -10.37
C VAL A 270 4.04 0.10 -9.42
N VAL A 271 4.68 1.01 -8.68
CA VAL A 271 5.60 0.68 -7.58
C VAL A 271 4.93 -0.23 -6.55
N ASP A 272 3.69 0.07 -6.17
CA ASP A 272 2.90 -0.78 -5.26
C ASP A 272 2.64 -2.16 -5.84
N MET A 273 2.40 -2.27 -7.15
CA MET A 273 2.23 -3.56 -7.80
C MET A 273 3.53 -4.38 -7.75
N TRP A 274 4.68 -3.78 -8.10
CA TRP A 274 5.97 -4.45 -8.03
C TRP A 274 6.27 -4.97 -6.63
N ARG A 275 6.10 -4.12 -5.61
CA ARG A 275 6.44 -4.44 -4.22
C ARG A 275 5.43 -5.39 -3.58
N ASN A 276 4.14 -5.06 -3.66
CA ASN A 276 3.11 -5.72 -2.88
C ASN A 276 2.50 -6.92 -3.62
N GLU A 277 2.34 -6.85 -4.93
CA GLU A 277 1.70 -7.93 -5.69
C GLU A 277 2.72 -8.95 -6.18
N LEU A 278 3.86 -8.48 -6.70
CA LEU A 278 4.90 -9.35 -7.25
C LEU A 278 6.06 -9.65 -6.29
N GLY A 279 6.16 -8.92 -5.17
CA GLY A 279 7.22 -9.13 -4.20
C GLY A 279 8.62 -8.82 -4.75
N LEU A 280 8.76 -7.83 -5.63
CA LEU A 280 10.02 -7.49 -6.26
C LEU A 280 10.65 -6.23 -5.65
N PRO A 281 11.99 -6.13 -5.63
CA PRO A 281 12.68 -4.90 -5.26
C PRO A 281 12.37 -3.80 -6.28
N CYS A 282 11.72 -2.74 -5.83
CA CYS A 282 11.44 -1.56 -6.65
C CYS A 282 11.87 -0.28 -5.95
N TRP A 283 12.71 0.51 -6.63
CA TRP A 283 13.17 1.83 -6.20
C TRP A 283 12.38 2.88 -6.93
N GLN A 284 11.75 3.76 -6.14
CA GLN A 284 10.91 4.81 -6.69
C GLN A 284 11.76 6.04 -6.92
N VAL A 285 11.92 6.44 -8.19
CA VAL A 285 12.93 7.46 -8.56
C VAL A 285 12.44 8.90 -8.39
N TYR A 286 11.11 9.11 -8.37
CA TYR A 286 10.50 10.42 -8.18
C TYR A 286 9.11 10.31 -7.52
N TYR A 287 8.49 11.44 -7.19
CA TYR A 287 7.11 11.47 -6.68
C TYR A 287 6.14 10.94 -7.75
N GLY A 288 5.22 10.07 -7.34
CA GLY A 288 4.42 9.26 -8.27
C GLY A 288 2.91 9.24 -8.05
N ASP A 289 2.35 10.19 -7.29
CA ASP A 289 0.92 10.22 -6.94
C ASP A 289 0.05 10.72 -8.11
N PHE A 290 -0.08 9.89 -9.15
CA PHE A 290 -0.91 10.12 -10.35
C PHE A 290 -1.29 8.82 -11.08
#